data_AF-W9VRT4-F1
#
_entry.id   AF-W9VRT4-F1
#
_cell.length_a   1.000
_cell.length_b   1.000
_cell.length_c   1.000
_cell.angle_alpha   90.00
_cell.angle_beta   90.00
_cell.angle_gamma   90.00
#
_symmetry.space_group_name_H-M   'P 1'
#
loop_
_entity.id
_entity.type
_entity.pdbx_description
1 polymer ?
#
loop_
_entity_poly.entity_id
_entity_poly.type
_entity_poly.pdbx_seq_one_letter_code
_entity_poly.pdbx_strand_id
1 'polypeptide(L)'
;MAPPRSSSSQTGCPHSVLTSSPSPYALSSGHQPYTEHRLLTAITGERKHVADAASQYHLAKFPAPLVLPGDAIDLDPKYPSQSFRSWVNEGERNPITAEGHVIYVAAPPEIDRSVEFMDDWRRPNIESSMAEQQAAFVTDVDVRSLISYLQAFYYGLEVKPLPVPLTFTTWDESIKSKSVSKSRKTRDIQAVALSNGTEATRVRVRRTPPPNANSEGAFPYSHQLNLNDMTDMALSMLPSDAYALLFVSSHDMYESEDDDFCCGRAWGASRVAIVSSARYQPCLDDVHGVDREHIWPASHCTDFVDRLSGLDHSQRNRRNGAKKRTVADRQASGAQSAATDQPLTRAVSAASLSAVDINGVFLFRLCRTASHELGHCFGLDHCMYMACMMQGTASMAEDMRQPPYLCPVCEAKVAWAVVAEPQTGGRAKRAADQTREKNWDARTEDDKREMQLVKWKKERWGAIETFCEQVSGAFAPLLAWSTAILAA
;
A
#
# COMPACT_ATOMS: atom_id res chain seq x y z
N MET A 1 32.87 10.92 8.22
CA MET A 1 33.76 10.03 7.44
C MET A 1 32.87 9.15 6.57
N ALA A 2 32.82 9.43 5.27
CA ALA A 2 32.05 8.64 4.31
C ALA A 2 32.69 7.25 4.13
N PRO A 3 31.92 6.17 3.99
CA PRO A 3 32.47 4.85 3.71
C PRO A 3 33.01 4.81 2.26
N PRO A 4 34.01 3.96 1.98
CA PRO A 4 34.68 3.92 0.69
C PRO A 4 33.74 3.34 -0.37
N ARG A 5 33.67 4.02 -1.52
CA ARG A 5 33.06 3.48 -2.75
C ARG A 5 33.87 2.28 -3.19
N SER A 6 33.31 1.06 -3.09
CA SER A 6 33.92 -0.13 -3.67
C SER A 6 33.74 -0.10 -5.19
N SER A 7 34.84 0.10 -5.90
CA SER A 7 34.94 -0.15 -7.34
C SER A 7 34.97 -1.66 -7.59
N SER A 8 33.81 -2.26 -7.85
CA SER A 8 33.69 -3.54 -8.55
C SER A 8 32.74 -3.33 -9.71
N SER A 9 33.17 -3.70 -10.92
CA SER A 9 32.32 -3.79 -12.12
C SER A 9 30.98 -4.45 -11.77
N GLN A 10 29.90 -3.66 -11.70
CA GLN A 10 28.59 -4.14 -11.27
C GLN A 10 27.96 -4.98 -12.38
N THR A 11 28.19 -6.28 -12.33
CA THR A 11 27.19 -7.24 -12.79
C THR A 11 26.03 -7.18 -11.80
N GLY A 12 24.83 -6.77 -12.24
CA GLY A 12 23.65 -6.68 -11.37
C GLY A 12 23.29 -8.01 -10.71
N CYS A 13 22.45 -7.97 -9.68
CA CYS A 13 22.03 -9.16 -8.95
C CYS A 13 21.33 -10.19 -9.89
N PRO A 14 21.78 -11.46 -9.94
CA PRO A 14 21.22 -12.44 -10.86
C PRO A 14 19.86 -13.01 -10.41
N HIS A 15 19.45 -12.76 -9.16
CA HIS A 15 18.21 -13.27 -8.56
C HIS A 15 18.03 -14.81 -8.67
N SER A 16 19.13 -15.56 -8.64
CA SER A 16 19.17 -17.01 -8.91
C SER A 16 18.38 -17.85 -7.90
N VAL A 17 18.26 -17.38 -6.65
CA VAL A 17 17.56 -18.08 -5.57
C VAL A 17 16.59 -17.13 -4.88
N LEU A 18 15.32 -17.52 -4.81
CA LEU A 18 14.25 -16.75 -4.19
C LEU A 18 13.80 -17.43 -2.88
N THR A 19 13.38 -16.62 -1.92
CA THR A 19 12.80 -17.09 -0.65
C THR A 19 11.31 -16.76 -0.55
N SER A 20 10.53 -17.76 -0.13
CA SER A 20 9.12 -17.59 0.26
C SER A 20 8.93 -17.60 1.79
N SER A 21 10.02 -17.66 2.55
CA SER A 21 10.02 -17.66 4.01
C SER A 21 10.37 -16.27 4.55
N PRO A 22 10.05 -15.97 5.82
CA PRO A 22 10.56 -14.78 6.48
C PRO A 22 12.09 -14.75 6.46
N SER A 23 12.66 -13.56 6.59
CA SER A 23 14.10 -13.35 6.62
C SER A 23 14.74 -14.11 7.79
N PRO A 24 16.05 -14.44 7.71
CA PRO A 24 16.78 -14.97 8.85
C PRO A 24 16.70 -14.07 10.10
N TYR A 25 16.54 -12.76 9.91
CA TYR A 25 16.40 -11.79 10.99
C TYR A 25 15.07 -11.90 11.75
N ALA A 26 13.98 -12.25 11.06
CA ALA A 26 12.61 -12.25 11.61
C ALA A 26 12.45 -13.05 12.91
N LEU A 27 13.14 -14.18 13.04
CA LEU A 27 13.09 -14.99 14.27
C LEU A 27 13.68 -14.24 15.48
N SER A 28 14.63 -13.34 15.24
CA SER A 28 15.30 -12.53 16.27
C SER A 28 14.58 -11.21 16.60
N SER A 29 13.65 -10.76 15.74
CA SER A 29 12.79 -9.60 16.01
C SER A 29 11.57 -9.93 16.88
N GLY A 30 11.33 -11.22 17.16
CA GLY A 30 10.16 -11.67 17.90
C GLY A 30 8.93 -11.93 17.04
N HIS A 31 9.05 -11.76 15.71
CA HIS A 31 8.04 -12.21 14.76
C HIS A 31 7.84 -13.73 14.86
N GLN A 32 6.59 -14.18 14.84
CA GLN A 32 6.22 -15.59 14.88
C GLN A 32 5.47 -15.95 13.60
N PRO A 33 6.08 -16.76 12.71
CA PRO A 33 5.43 -17.16 11.47
C PRO A 33 4.12 -17.91 11.73
N TYR A 34 3.16 -17.75 10.81
CA TYR A 34 1.90 -18.47 10.88
C TYR A 34 2.04 -19.84 10.22
N THR A 35 1.69 -20.88 10.96
CA THR A 35 1.53 -22.24 10.39
C THR A 35 0.39 -22.26 9.38
N GLU A 36 0.44 -23.16 8.42
CA GLU A 36 -0.64 -23.40 7.44
C GLU A 36 -2.02 -23.52 8.09
N HIS A 37 -2.15 -24.28 9.18
CA HIS A 37 -3.41 -24.43 9.92
C HIS A 37 -3.94 -23.09 10.46
N ARG A 38 -3.06 -22.21 10.96
CA ARG A 38 -3.42 -20.87 11.45
C ARG A 38 -3.82 -19.95 10.29
N LEU A 39 -3.16 -20.07 9.14
CA LEU A 39 -3.54 -19.34 7.92
C LEU A 39 -4.92 -19.77 7.44
N LEU A 40 -5.18 -21.08 7.31
CA LEU A 40 -6.50 -21.60 6.95
C LEU A 40 -7.59 -21.13 7.90
N THR A 41 -7.31 -21.16 9.21
CA THR A 41 -8.23 -20.63 10.23
C THR A 41 -8.46 -19.13 10.07
N ALA A 42 -7.43 -18.37 9.70
CA ALA A 42 -7.55 -16.94 9.47
C ALA A 42 -8.33 -16.60 8.19
N ILE A 43 -8.27 -17.45 7.16
CA ILE A 43 -8.99 -17.28 5.89
C ILE A 43 -10.47 -17.62 6.04
N THR A 44 -10.77 -18.77 6.64
CA THR A 44 -12.12 -19.36 6.69
C THR A 44 -12.91 -18.96 7.94
N GLY A 45 -12.21 -18.62 9.04
CA GLY A 45 -12.81 -18.48 10.36
C GLY A 45 -13.13 -19.81 11.07
N GLU A 46 -12.77 -20.94 10.45
CA GLU A 46 -13.05 -22.29 10.95
C GLU A 46 -11.85 -22.94 11.64
N ARG A 47 -12.11 -23.85 12.59
CA ARG A 47 -11.05 -24.55 13.36
C ARG A 47 -10.66 -25.91 12.77
N LYS A 48 -11.46 -26.45 11.85
CA LYS A 48 -11.25 -27.77 11.25
C LYS A 48 -11.23 -27.58 9.75
N HIS A 49 -10.25 -28.19 9.10
CA HIS A 49 -10.02 -28.06 7.67
C HIS A 49 -9.86 -29.45 7.07
N VAL A 50 -10.33 -29.61 5.83
CA VAL A 50 -10.03 -30.81 5.03
C VAL A 50 -8.54 -30.83 4.67
N ALA A 51 -8.00 -32.02 4.39
CA ALA A 51 -6.57 -32.22 4.21
C ALA A 51 -5.97 -31.43 3.04
N ASP A 52 -6.78 -31.08 2.03
CA ASP A 52 -6.41 -30.36 0.82
C ASP A 52 -6.73 -28.86 0.83
N ALA A 53 -7.28 -28.33 1.94
CA ALA A 53 -7.74 -26.94 2.02
C ALA A 53 -6.62 -25.93 1.67
N ALA A 54 -5.38 -26.18 2.06
CA ALA A 54 -4.25 -25.28 1.75
C ALA A 54 -3.99 -25.15 0.25
N SER A 55 -4.20 -26.22 -0.52
CA SER A 55 -4.09 -26.21 -1.97
C SER A 55 -5.22 -25.42 -2.62
N GLN A 56 -6.45 -25.53 -2.08
CA GLN A 56 -7.62 -24.77 -2.56
C GLN A 56 -7.43 -23.24 -2.42
N TYR A 57 -6.72 -22.80 -1.39
CA TYR A 57 -6.37 -21.38 -1.18
C TYR A 57 -4.99 -21.00 -1.74
N HIS A 58 -4.35 -21.91 -2.47
CA HIS A 58 -3.03 -21.73 -3.08
C HIS A 58 -1.95 -21.21 -2.11
N LEU A 59 -1.97 -21.61 -0.83
CA LEU A 59 -1.12 -21.03 0.21
C LEU A 59 0.38 -21.10 -0.13
N ALA A 60 0.83 -22.22 -0.70
CA ALA A 60 2.23 -22.40 -1.10
C ALA A 60 2.71 -21.43 -2.20
N LYS A 61 1.80 -20.74 -2.91
CA LYS A 61 2.14 -19.77 -3.96
C LYS A 61 2.41 -18.37 -3.40
N PHE A 62 1.96 -18.06 -2.19
CA PHE A 62 2.10 -16.75 -1.57
C PHE A 62 3.24 -16.78 -0.55
N PRO A 63 4.29 -15.93 -0.71
CA PRO A 63 5.36 -15.81 0.26
C PRO A 63 4.87 -15.36 1.64
N ALA A 64 5.62 -15.72 2.68
CA ALA A 64 5.53 -15.09 3.98
C ALA A 64 6.03 -13.62 3.92
N PRO A 65 5.68 -12.76 4.90
CA PRO A 65 6.29 -11.43 4.98
C PRO A 65 7.80 -11.55 5.18
N LEU A 66 8.59 -10.66 4.55
CA LEU A 66 10.05 -10.68 4.66
C LEU A 66 10.53 -10.38 6.08
N VAL A 67 9.98 -9.35 6.74
CA VAL A 67 10.36 -8.91 8.09
C VAL A 67 11.87 -8.65 8.19
N LEU A 68 12.32 -7.56 7.57
CA LEU A 68 13.70 -7.07 7.60
C LEU A 68 13.87 -6.03 8.73
N PRO A 69 15.12 -5.72 9.14
CA PRO A 69 15.36 -4.70 10.17
C PRO A 69 14.74 -3.34 9.80
N GLY A 70 13.95 -2.77 10.71
CA GLY A 70 13.27 -1.49 10.52
C GLY A 70 11.97 -1.57 9.71
N ASP A 71 11.55 -2.76 9.24
CA ASP A 71 10.24 -2.97 8.65
C ASP A 71 9.14 -2.75 9.70
N ALA A 72 7.92 -2.39 9.30
CA ALA A 72 6.81 -2.13 10.23
C ALA A 72 6.52 -3.34 11.14
N ILE A 73 6.62 -4.56 10.60
CA ILE A 73 6.44 -5.81 11.39
C ILE A 73 7.61 -6.03 12.37
N ASP A 74 8.82 -5.55 12.06
CA ASP A 74 9.94 -5.57 13.01
C ASP A 74 9.74 -4.53 14.13
N LEU A 75 9.24 -3.34 13.78
CA LEU A 75 8.97 -2.28 14.76
C LEU A 75 7.82 -2.63 15.70
N ASP A 76 6.78 -3.32 15.22
CA ASP A 76 5.69 -3.86 16.04
C ASP A 76 5.35 -5.33 15.69
N PRO A 77 6.16 -6.30 16.15
CA PRO A 77 5.94 -7.72 15.85
C PRO A 77 4.70 -8.30 16.54
N LYS A 78 4.06 -7.53 17.43
CA LYS A 78 2.87 -7.91 18.18
C LYS A 78 1.61 -7.21 17.68
N TYR A 79 1.70 -6.44 16.59
CA TYR A 79 0.55 -5.81 15.97
C TYR A 79 -0.58 -6.84 15.77
N PRO A 80 -1.81 -6.54 16.20
CA PRO A 80 -2.89 -7.52 16.22
C PRO A 80 -3.23 -7.97 14.80
N SER A 81 -3.23 -9.29 14.58
CA SER A 81 -3.59 -9.83 13.28
C SER A 81 -5.10 -9.94 13.11
N GLN A 82 -5.63 -9.39 12.02
CA GLN A 82 -7.04 -9.39 11.73
C GLN A 82 -7.43 -10.61 10.89
N SER A 83 -8.04 -11.65 11.49
CA SER A 83 -8.60 -12.80 10.74
C SER A 83 -9.88 -12.43 9.99
N PHE A 84 -10.32 -13.27 9.04
CA PHE A 84 -11.64 -13.15 8.41
C PHE A 84 -12.77 -13.08 9.46
N ARG A 85 -12.73 -13.95 10.47
CA ARG A 85 -13.73 -13.94 11.54
C ARG A 85 -13.70 -12.65 12.36
N SER A 86 -12.53 -12.09 12.64
CA SER A 86 -12.42 -10.79 13.33
C SER A 86 -13.06 -9.71 12.48
N TRP A 87 -12.67 -9.65 11.20
CA TRP A 87 -13.13 -8.67 10.23
C TRP A 87 -14.65 -8.73 9.97
N VAL A 88 -15.26 -9.92 9.85
CA VAL A 88 -16.72 -10.06 9.68
C VAL A 88 -17.49 -9.52 10.89
N ASN A 89 -16.90 -9.59 12.08
CA ASN A 89 -17.54 -9.11 13.31
C ASN A 89 -17.07 -7.69 13.70
N GLU A 90 -16.35 -7.00 12.82
CA GLU A 90 -15.96 -5.61 13.00
C GLU A 90 -17.18 -4.71 12.86
N GLY A 91 -17.53 -3.98 13.92
CA GLY A 91 -18.76 -3.20 13.99
C GLY A 91 -18.69 -1.89 13.21
N GLU A 92 -17.47 -1.36 13.04
CA GLU A 92 -17.19 -0.09 12.37
C GLU A 92 -17.03 -0.25 10.84
N ARG A 93 -17.18 -1.46 10.30
CA ARG A 93 -17.04 -1.72 8.87
C ARG A 93 -18.28 -1.25 8.10
N ASN A 94 -18.03 -0.61 6.96
CA ASN A 94 -19.07 -0.23 6.02
C ASN A 94 -19.45 -1.42 5.10
N PRO A 95 -20.74 -1.82 5.05
CA PRO A 95 -21.20 -2.80 4.09
C PRO A 95 -21.25 -2.21 2.69
N ILE A 96 -20.94 -3.03 1.68
CA ILE A 96 -21.29 -2.69 0.30
C ILE A 96 -22.79 -2.87 0.16
N THR A 97 -23.47 -1.85 -0.38
CA THR A 97 -24.93 -1.87 -0.58
C THR A 97 -25.26 -1.67 -2.05
N ALA A 98 -26.50 -1.99 -2.46
CA ALA A 98 -26.94 -1.76 -3.84
C ALA A 98 -26.82 -0.28 -4.27
N GLU A 99 -26.91 0.65 -3.31
CA GLU A 99 -26.75 2.08 -3.53
C GLU A 99 -25.28 2.51 -3.35
N GLY A 100 -24.62 2.06 -2.27
CA GLY A 100 -23.22 2.37 -1.93
C GLY A 100 -22.21 1.35 -2.48
N HIS A 101 -21.91 1.42 -3.78
CA HIS A 101 -21.03 0.47 -4.48
C HIS A 101 -20.01 1.14 -5.41
N VAL A 102 -19.88 2.48 -5.34
CA VAL A 102 -18.97 3.24 -6.21
C VAL A 102 -17.74 3.72 -5.43
N ILE A 103 -16.55 3.49 -5.93
CA ILE A 103 -15.33 4.15 -5.45
C ILE A 103 -15.12 5.40 -6.31
N TYR A 104 -15.14 6.56 -5.68
CA TYR A 104 -14.81 7.82 -6.35
C TYR A 104 -13.32 8.14 -6.18
N VAL A 105 -12.69 8.67 -7.22
CA VAL A 105 -11.31 9.15 -7.19
C VAL A 105 -11.30 10.65 -7.47
N ALA A 106 -10.96 11.45 -6.46
CA ALA A 106 -10.70 12.87 -6.63
C ALA A 106 -9.26 13.07 -7.14
N ALA A 107 -9.15 13.75 -8.29
CA ALA A 107 -7.87 14.08 -8.89
C ALA A 107 -7.09 15.11 -8.04
N PRO A 108 -5.75 15.22 -8.22
CA PRO A 108 -4.98 16.29 -7.61
C PRO A 108 -5.61 17.67 -7.80
N PRO A 109 -5.74 18.48 -6.74
CA PRO A 109 -6.31 19.82 -6.86
C PRO A 109 -5.52 20.67 -7.85
N GLU A 110 -6.24 21.45 -8.65
CA GLU A 110 -5.65 22.51 -9.47
C GLU A 110 -5.04 23.60 -8.58
N ILE A 111 -4.09 24.36 -9.12
CA ILE A 111 -3.45 25.47 -8.40
C ILE A 111 -3.97 26.77 -9.01
N ASP A 112 -4.74 27.54 -8.24
CA ASP A 112 -5.18 28.87 -8.67
C ASP A 112 -4.00 29.85 -8.78
N ARG A 113 -4.16 30.87 -9.63
CA ARG A 113 -3.15 31.92 -9.84
C ARG A 113 -2.76 32.65 -8.56
N SER A 114 -3.68 32.75 -7.58
CA SER A 114 -3.41 33.40 -6.29
C SER A 114 -2.37 32.67 -5.43
N VAL A 115 -2.14 31.37 -5.70
CA VAL A 115 -1.19 30.51 -4.97
C VAL A 115 -0.24 29.77 -5.92
N GLU A 116 0.14 30.37 -7.05
CA GLU A 116 1.01 29.77 -8.07
C GLU A 116 2.35 29.23 -7.51
N PHE A 117 2.85 29.79 -6.41
CA PHE A 117 4.03 29.29 -5.69
C PHE A 117 3.91 27.84 -5.20
N MET A 118 2.68 27.29 -5.10
CA MET A 118 2.46 25.90 -4.72
C MET A 118 2.96 24.92 -5.79
N ASP A 119 3.19 25.35 -7.03
CA ASP A 119 3.82 24.50 -8.05
C ASP A 119 5.23 24.09 -7.62
N ASP A 120 5.99 25.02 -7.06
CA ASP A 120 7.35 24.77 -6.57
C ASP A 120 7.36 23.75 -5.42
N TRP A 121 6.26 23.64 -4.66
CA TRP A 121 6.15 22.69 -3.54
C TRP A 121 5.94 21.25 -4.01
N ARG A 122 5.57 21.04 -5.28
CA ARG A 122 5.46 19.70 -5.90
C ARG A 122 6.79 19.18 -6.42
N ARG A 123 7.82 20.02 -6.46
CA ARG A 123 9.13 19.68 -7.02
C ARG A 123 10.10 19.32 -5.89
N PRO A 124 10.68 18.11 -5.90
CA PRO A 124 11.69 17.77 -4.92
C PRO A 124 12.98 18.57 -5.17
N ASN A 125 13.60 19.03 -4.09
CA ASN A 125 14.90 19.67 -4.04
C ASN A 125 15.99 18.60 -4.25
N ILE A 126 16.21 18.25 -5.51
CA ILE A 126 17.31 17.38 -5.95
C ILE A 126 18.47 18.26 -6.40
N GLU A 127 19.70 17.91 -6.02
CA GLU A 127 20.89 18.65 -6.44
C GLU A 127 20.95 18.77 -7.97
N SER A 128 21.22 19.97 -8.48
CA SER A 128 21.26 20.26 -9.92
C SER A 128 22.33 19.48 -10.69
N SER A 129 23.27 18.85 -9.98
CA SER A 129 24.31 17.97 -10.53
C SER A 129 23.75 16.59 -10.96
N MET A 130 22.53 16.23 -10.54
CA MET A 130 21.90 14.92 -10.76
C MET A 130 20.89 14.96 -11.93
N ALA A 131 21.36 15.28 -13.14
CA ALA A 131 20.50 15.46 -14.32
C ALA A 131 19.64 14.22 -14.67
N GLU A 132 20.17 13.01 -14.47
CA GLU A 132 19.44 11.76 -14.71
C GLU A 132 18.29 11.53 -13.71
N GLN A 133 18.49 11.90 -12.43
CA GLN A 133 17.40 11.85 -11.43
C GLN A 133 16.34 12.90 -11.75
N GLN A 134 16.74 14.10 -12.17
CA GLN A 134 15.79 15.16 -12.52
C GLN A 134 14.94 14.82 -13.76
N ALA A 135 15.50 14.05 -14.70
CA ALA A 135 14.78 13.50 -15.86
C ALA A 135 13.75 12.41 -15.47
N ALA A 136 13.86 11.84 -14.27
CA ALA A 136 12.93 10.83 -13.75
C ALA A 136 11.75 11.41 -12.94
N PHE A 137 11.58 12.74 -12.97
CA PHE A 137 10.44 13.42 -12.34
C PHE A 137 9.19 13.37 -13.25
N VAL A 138 8.07 12.91 -12.69
CA VAL A 138 6.78 12.85 -13.38
C VAL A 138 5.90 14.01 -12.90
N THR A 139 5.45 14.86 -13.83
CA THR A 139 4.64 16.06 -13.51
C THR A 139 3.20 15.72 -13.16
N ASP A 140 2.60 14.83 -13.94
CA ASP A 140 1.16 14.60 -13.92
C ASP A 140 0.82 13.20 -13.44
N VAL A 141 -0.21 13.13 -12.60
CA VAL A 141 -0.75 11.85 -12.14
C VAL A 141 -1.74 11.33 -13.19
N ASP A 142 -1.49 10.13 -13.72
CA ASP A 142 -2.43 9.45 -14.61
C ASP A 142 -3.61 8.85 -13.82
N VAL A 143 -4.55 9.72 -13.45
CA VAL A 143 -5.76 9.36 -12.70
C VAL A 143 -6.63 8.35 -13.47
N ARG A 144 -6.59 8.37 -14.82
CA ARG A 144 -7.38 7.44 -15.63
C ARG A 144 -6.87 6.01 -15.47
N SER A 145 -5.55 5.82 -15.59
CA SER A 145 -4.95 4.51 -15.39
C SER A 145 -5.05 4.05 -13.93
N LEU A 146 -5.00 4.97 -12.96
CA LEU A 146 -5.29 4.66 -11.56
C LEU A 146 -6.72 4.14 -11.36
N ILE A 147 -7.73 4.81 -11.94
CA ILE A 147 -9.13 4.35 -11.91
C ILE A 147 -9.25 2.96 -12.52
N SER A 148 -8.68 2.73 -13.70
CA SER A 148 -8.69 1.42 -14.37
C SER A 148 -8.02 0.33 -13.53
N TYR A 149 -6.91 0.64 -12.86
CA TYR A 149 -6.24 -0.29 -11.95
C TYR A 149 -7.13 -0.64 -10.75
N LEU A 150 -7.70 0.37 -10.08
CA LEU A 150 -8.57 0.19 -8.92
C LEU A 150 -9.83 -0.61 -9.28
N GLN A 151 -10.38 -0.38 -10.48
CA GLN A 151 -11.51 -1.13 -11.04
C GLN A 151 -11.19 -2.61 -11.23
N ALA A 152 -9.96 -2.94 -11.66
CA ALA A 152 -9.49 -4.31 -11.75
C ALA A 152 -9.18 -4.90 -10.36
N PHE A 153 -8.58 -4.11 -9.47
CA PHE A 153 -8.14 -4.57 -8.15
C PHE A 153 -9.31 -4.84 -7.19
N TYR A 154 -10.32 -3.97 -7.17
CA TYR A 154 -11.58 -4.12 -6.43
C TYR A 154 -12.71 -4.58 -7.35
N TYR A 155 -12.41 -5.58 -8.18
CA TYR A 155 -13.34 -6.13 -9.16
C TYR A 155 -14.75 -6.32 -8.60
N GLY A 156 -15.76 -5.88 -9.33
CA GLY A 156 -17.17 -5.94 -8.93
C GLY A 156 -17.73 -4.63 -8.34
N LEU A 157 -16.86 -3.68 -7.96
CA LEU A 157 -17.27 -2.30 -7.67
C LEU A 157 -17.08 -1.41 -8.88
N GLU A 158 -17.83 -0.32 -8.98
CA GLU A 158 -17.59 0.71 -9.99
C GLU A 158 -16.56 1.73 -9.48
N VAL A 159 -15.63 2.18 -10.34
CA VAL A 159 -14.64 3.20 -10.00
C VAL A 159 -14.75 4.36 -10.98
N LYS A 160 -14.95 5.58 -10.45
CA LYS A 160 -15.25 6.77 -11.24
C LYS A 160 -14.41 7.97 -10.79
N PRO A 161 -14.11 8.92 -11.69
CA PRO A 161 -13.59 10.22 -11.26
C PRO A 161 -14.66 10.95 -10.44
N LEU A 162 -14.26 11.67 -9.39
CA LEU A 162 -15.15 12.58 -8.68
C LEU A 162 -15.51 13.74 -9.62
N PRO A 163 -16.80 14.07 -9.81
CA PRO A 163 -17.23 15.12 -10.73
C PRO A 163 -17.04 16.54 -10.17
N VAL A 164 -16.47 16.66 -8.97
CA VAL A 164 -16.27 17.92 -8.25
C VAL A 164 -14.84 18.41 -8.50
N PRO A 165 -14.64 19.62 -9.06
CA PRO A 165 -13.31 20.18 -9.24
C PRO A 165 -12.74 20.60 -7.89
N LEU A 166 -11.44 20.37 -7.69
CA LEU A 166 -10.70 20.80 -6.51
C LEU A 166 -9.65 21.82 -6.90
N THR A 167 -9.50 22.86 -6.11
CA THR A 167 -8.53 23.93 -6.38
C THR A 167 -7.93 24.45 -5.08
N PHE A 168 -6.61 24.58 -5.03
CA PHE A 168 -5.93 25.36 -4.00
C PHE A 168 -6.02 26.86 -4.33
N THR A 169 -6.40 27.67 -3.35
CA THR A 169 -6.51 29.12 -3.45
C THR A 169 -6.00 29.81 -2.18
N THR A 170 -5.96 31.14 -2.15
CA THR A 170 -5.56 31.90 -0.96
C THR A 170 -6.53 31.67 0.19
N TRP A 171 -6.00 31.37 1.37
CA TRP A 171 -6.78 31.43 2.61
C TRP A 171 -6.79 32.87 3.12
N ASP A 172 -7.91 33.58 2.88
CA ASP A 172 -8.09 34.95 3.38
C ASP A 172 -8.39 34.93 4.89
N GLU A 173 -7.34 35.07 5.71
CA GLU A 173 -7.49 35.49 7.11
C GLU A 173 -7.91 36.97 7.17
N SER A 174 -9.14 37.30 6.78
CA SER A 174 -9.54 38.71 6.76
C SER A 174 -9.67 39.30 8.18
N ILE A 175 -8.72 40.20 8.48
CA ILE A 175 -8.83 41.43 9.29
C ILE A 175 -8.79 41.30 10.83
N LYS A 176 -7.58 41.12 11.39
CA LYS A 176 -7.14 41.79 12.64
C LYS A 176 -5.63 42.06 12.66
N SER A 177 -5.09 42.84 11.72
CA SER A 177 -3.87 43.60 12.05
C SER A 177 -3.80 44.89 11.26
N LYS A 178 -3.67 46.00 12.00
CA LYS A 178 -3.46 47.34 11.47
C LYS A 178 -2.10 47.40 10.77
N SER A 179 -2.08 48.10 9.64
CA SER A 179 -0.93 48.73 8.98
C SER A 179 0.45 48.07 9.12
N VAL A 180 0.94 47.40 8.08
CA VAL A 180 2.39 47.25 7.89
C VAL A 180 2.76 47.36 6.40
N SER A 181 3.45 48.46 6.10
CA SER A 181 4.62 48.61 5.22
C SER A 181 4.84 47.65 4.05
N LYS A 182 5.05 48.25 2.87
CA LYS A 182 5.66 47.64 1.68
C LYS A 182 7.09 47.15 1.99
N SER A 183 7.22 45.88 2.35
CA SER A 183 8.48 45.15 2.26
C SER A 183 8.19 43.74 1.77
N ARG A 184 8.69 43.42 0.58
CA ARG A 184 8.56 42.15 -0.12
C ARG A 184 9.48 41.09 0.54
N LYS A 185 9.35 40.90 1.85
CA LYS A 185 9.87 39.73 2.55
C LYS A 185 8.86 38.61 2.37
N THR A 186 9.33 37.43 1.98
CA THR A 186 8.56 36.19 1.88
C THR A 186 7.70 36.04 3.14
N ARG A 187 6.40 36.32 3.02
CA ARG A 187 5.46 36.04 4.12
C ARG A 187 5.55 34.54 4.38
N ASP A 188 5.67 34.17 5.64
CA ASP A 188 5.64 32.78 6.02
C ASP A 188 4.22 32.26 5.82
N ILE A 189 4.01 31.39 4.82
CA ILE A 189 2.68 30.89 4.45
C ILE A 189 2.34 29.76 5.42
N GLN A 190 1.37 30.02 6.30
CA GLN A 190 0.97 29.06 7.35
C GLN A 190 -0.24 28.21 6.93
N ALA A 191 -0.99 28.64 5.92
CA ALA A 191 -2.14 27.91 5.40
C ALA A 191 -2.49 28.34 3.97
N VAL A 192 -3.15 27.43 3.26
CA VAL A 192 -3.82 27.66 1.98
C VAL A 192 -5.28 27.19 2.09
N ALA A 193 -6.12 27.59 1.16
CA ALA A 193 -7.49 27.12 1.08
C ALA A 193 -7.57 25.97 0.07
N LEU A 194 -8.22 24.86 0.41
CA LEU A 194 -8.67 23.86 -0.55
C LEU A 194 -10.14 24.09 -0.81
N SER A 195 -10.52 24.33 -2.06
CA SER A 195 -11.88 24.69 -2.47
C SER A 195 -12.46 23.65 -3.42
N ASN A 196 -13.77 23.40 -3.30
CA ASN A 196 -14.55 22.61 -4.26
C ASN A 196 -15.44 23.47 -5.19
N GLY A 197 -15.21 24.79 -5.19
CA GLY A 197 -15.99 25.79 -5.92
C GLY A 197 -17.21 26.32 -5.17
N THR A 198 -17.69 25.63 -4.12
CA THR A 198 -18.83 26.08 -3.29
C THR A 198 -18.43 26.38 -1.86
N GLU A 199 -17.50 25.62 -1.30
CA GLU A 199 -16.94 25.81 0.02
C GLU A 199 -15.41 25.69 -0.03
N ALA A 200 -14.74 26.14 1.03
CA ALA A 200 -13.30 26.05 1.16
C ALA A 200 -12.89 25.70 2.60
N THR A 201 -11.92 24.80 2.72
CA THR A 201 -11.33 24.37 3.98
C THR A 201 -9.90 24.89 4.09
N ARG A 202 -9.53 25.33 5.29
CA ARG A 202 -8.16 25.76 5.61
C ARG A 202 -7.26 24.54 5.70
N VAL A 203 -6.23 24.46 4.87
CA VAL A 203 -5.17 23.45 4.93
C VAL A 203 -3.90 24.07 5.50
N ARG A 204 -3.46 23.59 6.66
CA ARG A 204 -2.20 24.00 7.28
C ARG A 204 -1.02 23.58 6.42
N VAL A 205 -0.03 24.45 6.39
CA VAL A 205 1.24 24.23 5.70
C VAL A 205 2.37 24.31 6.71
N ARG A 206 3.34 23.39 6.62
CA ARG A 206 4.61 23.51 7.33
C ARG A 206 5.77 23.57 6.35
N ARG A 207 6.79 24.34 6.69
CA ARG A 207 8.08 24.29 6.00
C ARG A 207 8.85 23.05 6.41
N THR A 208 9.67 22.56 5.51
CA THR A 208 10.51 21.40 5.74
C THR A 208 11.99 21.72 5.52
N PRO A 209 12.90 21.13 6.32
CA PRO A 209 12.61 20.27 7.49
C PRO A 209 11.97 21.06 8.64
N PRO A 210 11.07 20.44 9.45
CA PRO A 210 10.53 21.09 10.64
C PRO A 210 11.63 21.31 11.70
N PRO A 211 11.49 22.26 12.64
CA PRO A 211 12.55 22.61 13.60
C PRO A 211 13.03 21.45 14.49
N ASN A 212 12.18 20.44 14.69
CA ASN A 212 12.42 19.23 15.48
C ASN A 212 12.89 18.02 14.62
N ALA A 213 13.16 18.22 13.33
CA ALA A 213 13.57 17.13 12.45
C ALA A 213 14.89 16.48 12.89
N ASN A 214 14.90 15.16 12.93
CA ASN A 214 16.09 14.38 13.29
C ASN A 214 17.14 14.32 12.15
N SER A 215 16.73 14.56 10.90
CA SER A 215 17.61 14.53 9.72
C SER A 215 17.05 15.42 8.61
N GLU A 216 17.79 16.45 8.21
CA GLU A 216 17.38 17.34 7.09
C GLU A 216 17.29 16.58 5.76
N GLY A 217 18.11 15.55 5.56
CA GLY A 217 18.15 14.75 4.33
C GLY A 217 16.92 13.89 4.07
N ALA A 218 15.99 13.78 5.04
CA ALA A 218 14.74 13.04 4.88
C ALA A 218 13.60 13.88 4.26
N PHE A 219 13.83 15.18 4.01
CA PHE A 219 12.80 16.12 3.56
C PHE A 219 13.14 16.71 2.17
N PRO A 220 12.82 15.99 1.08
CA PRO A 220 13.14 16.45 -0.27
C PRO A 220 12.25 17.59 -0.74
N TYR A 221 11.11 17.85 -0.11
CA TYR A 221 10.22 18.95 -0.48
C TYR A 221 10.48 20.19 0.40
N SER A 222 10.06 21.37 -0.06
CA SER A 222 10.19 22.62 0.71
C SER A 222 9.05 22.83 1.71
N HIS A 223 7.89 22.25 1.44
CA HIS A 223 6.67 22.38 2.24
C HIS A 223 5.89 21.08 2.25
N GLN A 224 5.11 20.88 3.32
CA GLN A 224 4.14 19.79 3.44
C GLN A 224 2.77 20.34 3.81
N LEU A 225 1.73 19.68 3.31
CA LEU A 225 0.32 19.97 3.62
C LEU A 225 -0.17 19.05 4.75
N ASN A 226 -0.95 19.58 5.69
CA ASN A 226 -1.55 18.76 6.73
C ASN A 226 -2.69 17.93 6.15
N LEU A 227 -2.59 16.61 6.25
CA LEU A 227 -3.58 15.70 5.65
C LEU A 227 -4.92 15.70 6.38
N ASN A 228 -4.95 15.91 7.70
CA ASN A 228 -6.20 15.92 8.47
C ASN A 228 -7.12 17.05 8.00
N ASP A 229 -6.54 18.19 7.63
CA ASP A 229 -7.31 19.34 7.14
C ASP A 229 -7.93 19.08 5.75
N MET A 230 -7.33 18.20 4.93
CA MET A 230 -7.88 17.80 3.64
C MET A 230 -9.03 16.79 3.79
N THR A 231 -9.09 16.06 4.90
CA THR A 231 -10.17 15.10 5.21
C THR A 231 -11.52 15.77 5.35
N ASP A 232 -11.58 16.96 5.95
CA ASP A 232 -12.83 17.70 6.10
C ASP A 232 -13.46 18.01 4.73
N MET A 233 -12.64 18.40 3.75
CA MET A 233 -13.09 18.61 2.37
C MET A 233 -13.47 17.28 1.70
N ALA A 234 -12.68 16.22 1.87
CA ALA A 234 -13.02 14.91 1.31
C ALA A 234 -14.37 14.39 1.84
N LEU A 235 -14.64 14.57 3.13
CA LEU A 235 -15.91 14.17 3.76
C LEU A 235 -17.09 14.97 3.23
N SER A 236 -16.93 16.28 2.99
CA SER A 236 -18.02 17.12 2.46
C SER A 236 -18.39 16.77 1.02
N MET A 237 -17.43 16.25 0.24
CA MET A 237 -17.63 15.85 -1.15
C MET A 237 -18.05 14.39 -1.33
N LEU A 238 -18.07 13.57 -0.28
CA LEU A 238 -18.35 12.14 -0.37
C LEU A 238 -19.77 11.88 -0.93
N PRO A 239 -19.91 11.32 -2.15
CA PRO A 239 -21.22 11.09 -2.75
C PRO A 239 -22.06 10.08 -1.95
N SER A 240 -23.40 10.17 -2.06
CA SER A 240 -24.31 9.29 -1.31
C SER A 240 -24.23 7.82 -1.74
N ASP A 241 -23.96 7.57 -3.02
CA ASP A 241 -23.76 6.24 -3.64
C ASP A 241 -22.31 5.74 -3.55
N ALA A 242 -21.42 6.52 -2.91
CA ALA A 242 -20.04 6.12 -2.75
C ALA A 242 -19.91 4.99 -1.71
N TYR A 243 -19.27 3.91 -2.10
CA TYR A 243 -18.65 3.00 -1.15
C TYR A 243 -17.45 3.67 -0.45
N ALA A 244 -16.60 4.35 -1.22
CA ALA A 244 -15.46 5.09 -0.71
C ALA A 244 -15.07 6.26 -1.62
N LEU A 245 -14.38 7.24 -1.06
CA LEU A 245 -13.70 8.31 -1.79
C LEU A 245 -12.18 8.22 -1.56
N LEU A 246 -11.42 8.12 -2.65
CA LEU A 246 -9.97 8.29 -2.66
C LEU A 246 -9.62 9.70 -3.13
N PHE A 247 -9.02 10.50 -2.27
CA PHE A 247 -8.43 11.79 -2.62
C PHE A 247 -6.96 11.59 -3.00
N VAL A 248 -6.56 12.03 -4.18
CA VAL A 248 -5.15 12.03 -4.60
C VAL A 248 -4.57 13.43 -4.50
N SER A 249 -3.48 13.59 -3.76
CA SER A 249 -2.67 14.81 -3.69
C SER A 249 -1.36 14.63 -4.47
N SER A 250 -0.83 15.72 -5.00
CA SER A 250 0.51 15.75 -5.64
C SER A 250 1.56 16.48 -4.78
N HIS A 251 1.17 16.92 -3.59
CA HIS A 251 2.03 17.61 -2.62
C HIS A 251 2.40 16.67 -1.48
N ASP A 252 3.59 16.85 -0.93
CA ASP A 252 4.03 16.10 0.24
C ASP A 252 3.14 16.41 1.46
N MET A 253 2.89 15.42 2.32
CA MET A 253 1.91 15.53 3.40
C MET A 253 2.48 15.13 4.75
N TYR A 254 1.82 15.57 5.82
CA TYR A 254 2.08 15.15 7.20
C TYR A 254 0.78 15.08 8.00
N GLU A 255 0.74 14.29 9.07
CA GLU A 255 -0.42 14.16 9.94
C GLU A 255 -0.27 15.03 11.20
N SER A 256 0.85 14.85 11.89
CA SER A 256 1.19 15.47 13.16
C SER A 256 2.62 16.03 13.16
N GLU A 257 2.96 16.78 14.21
CA GLU A 257 4.30 17.36 14.39
C GLU A 257 5.39 16.32 14.64
N ASP A 258 5.01 15.08 14.99
CA ASP A 258 5.94 13.98 15.26
C ASP A 258 6.25 13.16 13.99
N ASP A 259 5.48 13.34 12.91
CA ASP A 259 5.68 12.62 11.66
C ASP A 259 6.70 13.32 10.78
N ASP A 260 7.60 12.55 10.14
CA ASP A 260 8.45 13.07 9.07
C ASP A 260 7.62 13.37 7.82
N PHE A 261 6.75 12.44 7.42
CA PHE A 261 5.82 12.58 6.30
C PHE A 261 4.74 11.50 6.37
N CYS A 262 3.69 11.65 5.57
CA CYS A 262 2.65 10.65 5.39
C CYS A 262 2.31 10.49 3.90
N CYS A 263 2.47 9.28 3.37
CA CYS A 263 2.15 8.99 1.96
C CYS A 263 0.67 8.72 1.74
N GLY A 264 -0.02 8.19 2.73
CA GLY A 264 -1.41 7.82 2.65
C GLY A 264 -2.02 7.69 4.04
N ARG A 265 -3.32 7.95 4.13
CA ARG A 265 -4.11 7.71 5.33
C ARG A 265 -5.57 7.46 4.97
N ALA A 266 -6.18 6.52 5.65
CA ALA A 266 -7.61 6.26 5.56
C ALA A 266 -8.35 6.50 6.88
N TRP A 267 -9.57 7.01 6.75
CA TRP A 267 -10.60 7.00 7.78
C TRP A 267 -11.66 5.99 7.34
N GLY A 268 -11.32 4.70 7.49
CA GLY A 268 -12.08 3.62 6.86
C GLY A 268 -13.57 3.59 7.21
N ALA A 269 -13.91 3.82 8.48
CA ALA A 269 -15.30 3.93 8.94
C ALA A 269 -16.03 5.13 8.31
N SER A 270 -15.31 6.19 7.97
CA SER A 270 -15.84 7.38 7.27
C SER A 270 -15.79 7.26 5.74
N ARG A 271 -15.33 6.12 5.19
CA ARG A 271 -15.28 5.83 3.75
C ARG A 271 -14.38 6.79 2.94
N VAL A 272 -13.36 7.37 3.58
CA VAL A 272 -12.42 8.31 2.93
C VAL A 272 -10.99 7.84 3.09
N ALA A 273 -10.24 7.91 2.00
CA ALA A 273 -8.80 7.71 1.93
C ALA A 273 -8.14 8.91 1.24
N ILE A 274 -6.97 9.34 1.71
CA ILE A 274 -6.15 10.38 1.09
C ILE A 274 -4.76 9.80 0.83
N VAL A 275 -4.27 9.92 -0.39
CA VAL A 275 -2.90 9.53 -0.77
C VAL A 275 -2.16 10.70 -1.41
N SER A 276 -0.84 10.73 -1.24
CA SER A 276 0.06 11.65 -1.94
C SER A 276 0.98 10.89 -2.87
N SER A 277 1.08 11.37 -4.11
CA SER A 277 2.04 10.86 -5.08
C SER A 277 3.46 11.41 -4.90
N ALA A 278 3.67 12.41 -4.03
CA ALA A 278 4.92 13.16 -3.96
C ALA A 278 6.13 12.26 -3.67
N ARG A 279 6.08 11.48 -2.59
CA ARG A 279 7.18 10.60 -2.17
C ARG A 279 7.40 9.40 -3.11
N TYR A 280 6.50 9.15 -4.06
CA TYR A 280 6.59 8.03 -4.99
C TYR A 280 7.38 8.32 -6.27
N GLN A 281 7.85 9.54 -6.45
CA GLN A 281 8.67 9.94 -7.59
C GLN A 281 9.94 9.06 -7.70
N PRO A 282 10.21 8.43 -8.86
CA PRO A 282 11.40 7.59 -9.06
C PRO A 282 12.74 8.33 -8.81
N CYS A 283 12.74 9.64 -9.01
CA CYS A 283 13.90 10.49 -8.72
C CYS A 283 14.29 10.55 -7.23
N LEU A 284 13.39 10.13 -6.32
CA LEU A 284 13.63 10.11 -4.87
C LEU A 284 14.18 8.78 -4.34
N ASP A 285 14.37 7.78 -5.18
CA ASP A 285 14.82 6.44 -4.74
C ASP A 285 16.10 6.50 -3.89
N ASP A 286 17.08 7.34 -4.26
CA ASP A 286 18.34 7.47 -3.54
C ASP A 286 18.13 8.14 -2.17
N VAL A 287 17.24 9.13 -2.10
CA VAL A 287 16.82 9.80 -0.85
C VAL A 287 16.12 8.81 0.08
N HIS A 288 15.32 7.93 -0.50
CA HIS A 288 14.54 6.91 0.21
C HIS A 288 15.32 5.62 0.52
N GLY A 289 16.56 5.50 0.05
CA GLY A 289 17.36 4.29 0.22
C GLY A 289 16.74 3.07 -0.48
N VAL A 290 16.04 3.28 -1.59
CA VAL A 290 15.42 2.22 -2.39
C VAL A 290 16.51 1.45 -3.15
N ASP A 291 16.61 0.15 -2.88
CA ASP A 291 17.42 -0.76 -3.70
C ASP A 291 16.65 -1.09 -4.98
N ARG A 292 16.96 -0.37 -6.07
CA ARG A 292 16.25 -0.49 -7.35
C ARG A 292 16.33 -1.89 -7.97
N GLU A 293 17.36 -2.67 -7.66
CA GLU A 293 17.46 -4.06 -8.15
C GLU A 293 16.51 -5.01 -7.40
N HIS A 294 16.10 -4.63 -6.17
CA HIS A 294 15.35 -5.50 -5.25
C HIS A 294 14.01 -4.90 -4.82
N ILE A 295 13.36 -4.16 -5.72
CA ILE A 295 11.93 -3.83 -5.64
C ILE A 295 11.12 -5.12 -5.85
N TRP A 296 9.89 -5.20 -5.32
CA TRP A 296 9.02 -6.34 -5.62
C TRP A 296 8.95 -6.57 -7.15
N PRO A 297 9.07 -7.83 -7.63
CA PRO A 297 9.15 -9.08 -6.87
C PRO A 297 10.56 -9.53 -6.48
N ALA A 298 11.60 -8.86 -6.97
CA ALA A 298 13.01 -9.19 -6.70
C ALA A 298 13.43 -8.96 -5.24
N SER A 299 12.60 -8.27 -4.45
CA SER A 299 12.74 -8.16 -2.99
C SER A 299 12.82 -9.51 -2.27
N HIS A 300 12.34 -10.58 -2.89
CA HIS A 300 12.45 -11.96 -2.38
C HIS A 300 13.75 -12.68 -2.78
N CYS A 301 14.73 -11.99 -3.36
CA CYS A 301 16.05 -12.55 -3.61
C CYS A 301 16.74 -12.94 -2.30
N THR A 302 17.23 -14.16 -2.22
CA THR A 302 17.84 -14.70 -0.98
C THR A 302 19.09 -13.90 -0.59
N ASP A 303 19.98 -13.62 -1.54
CA ASP A 303 21.22 -12.86 -1.27
C ASP A 303 20.92 -11.46 -0.72
N PHE A 304 19.88 -10.81 -1.26
CA PHE A 304 19.41 -9.51 -0.79
C PHE A 304 18.87 -9.57 0.65
N VAL A 305 17.97 -10.53 0.90
CA VAL A 305 17.35 -10.75 2.22
C VAL A 305 18.41 -11.08 3.27
N ASP A 306 19.37 -11.95 2.95
CA ASP A 306 20.45 -12.36 3.84
C ASP A 306 21.39 -11.17 4.14
N ARG A 307 21.73 -10.39 3.12
CA ARG A 307 22.56 -9.19 3.27
C ARG A 307 21.90 -8.20 4.23
N LEU A 308 20.63 -7.86 4.02
CA LEU A 308 19.90 -6.92 4.88
C LEU A 308 19.71 -7.47 6.30
N SER A 309 19.46 -8.77 6.45
CA SER A 309 19.39 -9.45 7.75
C SER A 309 20.71 -9.36 8.53
N GLY A 310 21.84 -9.36 7.82
CA GLY A 310 23.18 -9.26 8.42
C GLY A 310 23.59 -7.85 8.90
N LEU A 311 22.99 -6.78 8.37
CA LEU A 311 23.40 -5.40 8.68
C LEU A 311 23.18 -5.04 10.16
N ASP A 312 22.07 -5.47 10.77
CA ASP A 312 21.73 -5.13 12.16
C ASP A 312 22.43 -6.02 13.20
N HIS A 313 22.81 -7.26 12.87
CA HIS A 313 23.66 -8.08 13.74
C HIS A 313 24.98 -7.38 14.11
N SER A 314 25.47 -6.48 13.26
CA SER A 314 26.67 -5.68 13.52
C SER A 314 26.42 -4.48 14.44
N GLN A 315 25.24 -3.85 14.39
CA GLN A 315 24.89 -2.67 15.18
C GLN A 315 24.35 -3.03 16.57
N ARG A 316 23.53 -4.09 16.66
CA ARG A 316 22.97 -4.59 17.92
C ARG A 316 24.05 -5.20 18.84
N ASN A 317 25.08 -5.84 18.26
CA ASN A 317 26.27 -6.30 19.00
C ASN A 317 27.19 -5.17 19.50
N ARG A 318 27.10 -3.95 18.94
CA ARG A 318 27.85 -2.78 19.41
C ARG A 318 27.19 -2.09 20.60
N ARG A 319 25.85 -2.15 20.71
CA ARG A 319 25.10 -1.55 21.84
C ARG A 319 25.10 -2.42 23.10
N ASN A 320 25.20 -3.73 22.95
CA ASN A 320 25.20 -4.66 24.08
C ASN A 320 26.59 -5.27 24.27
N GLY A 321 27.30 -4.83 25.31
CA GLY A 321 28.60 -5.38 25.70
C GLY A 321 28.63 -6.92 25.69
N ALA A 322 29.70 -7.45 25.11
CA ALA A 322 29.89 -8.86 24.73
C ALA A 322 29.33 -9.91 25.70
N LYS A 323 28.46 -10.79 25.17
CA LYS A 323 28.51 -12.24 25.46
C LYS A 323 28.30 -13.02 24.16
N LYS A 324 29.40 -13.62 23.70
CA LYS A 324 29.46 -14.54 22.57
C LYS A 324 28.60 -15.78 22.91
N ARG A 325 27.34 -15.82 22.49
CA ARG A 325 26.56 -17.07 22.45
C ARG A 325 26.81 -17.70 21.10
N THR A 326 27.45 -18.86 21.12
CA THR A 326 27.50 -19.79 19.98
C THR A 326 26.06 -20.13 19.60
N VAL A 327 25.60 -19.59 18.47
CA VAL A 327 24.40 -20.09 17.81
C VAL A 327 24.80 -21.44 17.24
N ALA A 328 24.24 -22.51 17.79
CA ALA A 328 24.35 -23.83 17.21
C ALA A 328 23.71 -23.76 15.82
N ASP A 329 24.52 -24.07 14.82
CA ASP A 329 24.14 -24.28 13.44
C ASP A 329 23.06 -25.37 13.39
N ARG A 330 21.80 -24.96 13.38
CA ARG A 330 20.70 -25.80 12.93
C ARG A 330 20.45 -25.36 11.49
N GLN A 331 21.14 -26.05 10.59
CA GLN A 331 20.76 -26.13 9.19
C GLN A 331 19.26 -26.39 9.11
N ALA A 332 18.48 -25.36 8.81
CA ALA A 332 17.16 -25.53 8.25
C ALA A 332 17.38 -26.01 6.81
N SER A 333 17.54 -27.32 6.67
CA SER A 333 17.52 -28.00 5.38
C SER A 333 16.14 -27.80 4.75
N GLY A 334 16.09 -26.91 3.78
CA GLY A 334 14.89 -26.62 3.01
C GLY A 334 15.19 -25.89 1.71
N ALA A 335 16.38 -26.10 1.13
CA ALA A 335 16.64 -25.73 -0.25
C ALA A 335 15.81 -26.64 -1.17
N GLN A 336 14.54 -26.29 -1.40
CA GLN A 336 13.80 -26.85 -2.51
C GLN A 336 14.08 -26.02 -3.75
N SER A 337 15.20 -26.38 -4.40
CA SER A 337 15.38 -26.19 -5.83
C SER A 337 14.36 -27.08 -6.56
N ALA A 338 13.26 -26.49 -7.00
CA ALA A 338 12.43 -27.00 -8.07
C ALA A 338 12.02 -25.82 -8.95
N ALA A 339 12.69 -25.70 -10.08
CA ALA A 339 12.63 -24.59 -11.00
C ALA A 339 11.25 -24.42 -11.69
N THR A 340 10.98 -23.16 -12.05
CA THR A 340 10.16 -22.65 -13.18
C THR A 340 8.65 -22.42 -13.06
N ASP A 341 7.91 -22.91 -12.06
CA ASP A 341 6.42 -22.78 -12.10
C ASP A 341 5.74 -22.05 -10.93
N GLN A 342 6.50 -21.45 -10.01
CA GLN A 342 5.91 -20.61 -8.96
C GLN A 342 5.64 -19.18 -9.46
N PRO A 343 4.52 -18.53 -9.06
CA PRO A 343 4.19 -17.17 -9.47
C PRO A 343 5.31 -16.16 -9.20
N LEU A 344 6.01 -16.29 -8.06
CA LEU A 344 7.11 -15.41 -7.70
C LEU A 344 8.28 -15.49 -8.71
N THR A 345 8.66 -16.71 -9.12
CA THR A 345 9.75 -16.92 -10.09
C THR A 345 9.41 -16.31 -11.44
N ARG A 346 8.17 -16.49 -11.91
CA ARG A 346 7.70 -15.87 -13.18
C ARG A 346 7.69 -14.35 -13.09
N ALA A 347 7.24 -13.80 -11.96
CA ALA A 347 7.25 -12.36 -11.73
C ALA A 347 8.68 -11.78 -11.74
N VAL A 348 9.64 -12.42 -11.07
CA VAL A 348 11.05 -11.99 -11.08
C VAL A 348 11.64 -12.06 -12.48
N SER A 349 11.39 -13.15 -13.21
CA SER A 349 11.84 -13.26 -14.60
C SER A 349 11.27 -12.16 -15.49
N ALA A 350 9.99 -11.82 -15.33
CA ALA A 350 9.36 -10.73 -16.07
C ALA A 350 9.97 -9.37 -15.69
N ALA A 351 10.25 -9.13 -14.40
CA ALA A 351 10.89 -7.90 -13.94
C ALA A 351 12.27 -7.69 -14.59
N SER A 352 13.10 -8.75 -14.66
CA SER A 352 14.44 -8.66 -15.26
C SER A 352 14.44 -8.42 -16.78
N LEU A 353 13.34 -8.75 -17.46
CA LEU A 353 13.18 -8.54 -18.91
C LEU A 353 12.47 -7.22 -19.26
N SER A 354 11.91 -6.53 -18.26
CA SER A 354 11.10 -5.34 -18.48
C SER A 354 11.96 -4.11 -18.70
N ALA A 355 11.61 -3.30 -19.70
CA ALA A 355 12.23 -2.00 -19.88
C ALA A 355 11.84 -1.06 -18.73
N VAL A 356 12.77 -0.17 -18.35
CA VAL A 356 12.49 0.86 -17.34
C VAL A 356 11.57 1.92 -17.95
N ASP A 357 10.33 1.97 -17.45
CA ASP A 357 9.35 3.00 -17.76
C ASP A 357 9.08 3.84 -16.50
N ILE A 358 9.57 5.08 -16.48
CA ILE A 358 9.47 5.99 -15.33
C ILE A 358 8.01 6.29 -14.98
N ASN A 359 7.15 6.51 -15.98
CA ASN A 359 5.73 6.81 -15.75
C ASN A 359 5.01 5.56 -15.22
N GLY A 360 5.29 4.39 -15.80
CA GLY A 360 4.78 3.12 -15.31
C GLY A 360 5.21 2.81 -13.88
N VAL A 361 6.48 3.08 -13.52
CA VAL A 361 6.98 2.89 -12.14
C VAL A 361 6.26 3.83 -11.18
N PHE A 362 6.13 5.11 -11.53
CA PHE A 362 5.40 6.09 -10.73
C PHE A 362 3.93 5.68 -10.51
N LEU A 363 3.24 5.29 -11.59
CA LEU A 363 1.87 4.81 -11.54
C LEU A 363 1.74 3.54 -10.69
N PHE A 364 2.62 2.56 -10.86
CA PHE A 364 2.61 1.31 -10.09
C PHE A 364 2.69 1.58 -8.58
N ARG A 365 3.56 2.50 -8.18
CA ARG A 365 3.73 2.91 -6.78
C ARG A 365 2.48 3.60 -6.23
N LEU A 366 1.90 4.52 -7.01
CA LEU A 366 0.66 5.19 -6.64
C LEU A 366 -0.52 4.20 -6.53
N CYS A 367 -0.64 3.29 -7.49
CA CYS A 367 -1.64 2.23 -7.48
C CYS A 367 -1.56 1.36 -6.22
N ARG A 368 -0.35 1.01 -5.77
CA ARG A 368 -0.16 0.24 -4.53
C ARG A 368 -0.67 1.00 -3.31
N THR A 369 -0.22 2.24 -3.08
CA THR A 369 -0.65 3.02 -1.90
C THR A 369 -2.15 3.32 -1.95
N ALA A 370 -2.71 3.62 -3.13
CA ALA A 370 -4.13 3.87 -3.30
C ALA A 370 -4.98 2.64 -2.90
N SER A 371 -4.58 1.45 -3.35
CA SER A 371 -5.24 0.20 -2.96
C SER A 371 -4.95 -0.20 -1.51
N HIS A 372 -3.84 0.22 -0.91
CA HIS A 372 -3.62 0.03 0.51
C HIS A 372 -4.63 0.85 1.33
N GLU A 373 -4.69 2.16 1.09
CA GLU A 373 -5.58 3.05 1.83
C GLU A 373 -7.06 2.75 1.58
N LEU A 374 -7.44 2.41 0.34
CA LEU A 374 -8.79 1.95 0.06
C LEU A 374 -9.09 0.63 0.78
N GLY A 375 -8.10 -0.24 1.00
CA GLY A 375 -8.26 -1.47 1.77
C GLY A 375 -8.72 -1.19 3.21
N HIS A 376 -8.26 -0.12 3.82
CA HIS A 376 -8.77 0.33 5.12
C HIS A 376 -10.24 0.77 5.07
N CYS A 377 -10.75 1.30 3.95
CA CYS A 377 -12.19 1.55 3.76
C CYS A 377 -13.03 0.26 3.73
N PHE A 378 -12.44 -0.88 3.36
CA PHE A 378 -13.03 -2.21 3.54
C PHE A 378 -12.94 -2.74 4.97
N GLY A 379 -12.40 -1.96 5.91
CA GLY A 379 -12.16 -2.38 7.29
C GLY A 379 -10.97 -3.33 7.43
N LEU A 380 -10.07 -3.41 6.45
CA LEU A 380 -8.86 -4.22 6.56
C LEU A 380 -7.85 -3.51 7.48
N ASP A 381 -7.31 -4.21 8.46
CA ASP A 381 -6.12 -3.75 9.20
C ASP A 381 -4.82 -4.13 8.47
N HIS A 382 -3.68 -3.66 8.98
CA HIS A 382 -2.39 -4.12 8.49
C HIS A 382 -2.27 -5.65 8.57
N CYS A 383 -1.83 -6.27 7.47
CA CYS A 383 -1.70 -7.71 7.35
C CYS A 383 -0.40 -8.21 7.96
N MET A 384 -0.50 -9.19 8.86
CA MET A 384 0.64 -9.84 9.51
C MET A 384 0.87 -11.29 9.02
N TYR A 385 0.02 -11.79 8.11
CA TYR A 385 -0.07 -13.22 7.80
C TYR A 385 0.92 -13.68 6.73
N MET A 386 0.94 -13.00 5.59
CA MET A 386 1.71 -13.34 4.38
C MET A 386 2.12 -12.04 3.68
N ALA A 387 3.01 -12.14 2.69
CA ALA A 387 3.31 -11.02 1.81
C ALA A 387 2.00 -10.48 1.22
N CYS A 388 1.71 -9.21 1.45
CA CYS A 388 0.41 -8.64 1.15
C CYS A 388 0.52 -7.13 0.97
N MET A 389 -0.25 -6.58 0.04
CA MET A 389 -0.41 -5.14 -0.14
C MET A 389 -0.87 -4.42 1.14
N MET A 390 -1.63 -5.10 2.00
CA MET A 390 -2.09 -4.54 3.27
C MET A 390 -1.03 -4.63 4.37
N GLN A 391 0.21 -5.03 4.12
CA GLN A 391 1.25 -4.95 5.16
C GLN A 391 1.49 -3.48 5.53
N GLY A 392 1.67 -3.21 6.83
CA GLY A 392 2.10 -1.88 7.26
C GLY A 392 3.50 -1.56 6.72
N THR A 393 3.79 -0.26 6.59
CA THR A 393 5.05 0.24 6.02
C THR A 393 5.62 1.31 6.93
N ALA A 394 6.90 1.20 7.27
CA ALA A 394 7.66 2.16 8.07
C ALA A 394 8.62 3.01 7.22
N SER A 395 8.84 2.66 5.95
CA SER A 395 9.70 3.43 5.05
C SER A 395 9.34 3.23 3.58
N MET A 396 9.70 4.20 2.74
CA MET A 396 9.54 4.08 1.29
C MET A 396 10.28 2.87 0.70
N ALA A 397 11.47 2.55 1.23
CA ALA A 397 12.22 1.37 0.81
C ALA A 397 11.49 0.06 1.15
N GLU A 398 10.82 -0.02 2.31
CA GLU A 398 9.96 -1.15 2.66
C GLU A 398 8.75 -1.24 1.73
N ASP A 399 8.09 -0.12 1.47
CA ASP A 399 6.91 -0.08 0.62
C ASP A 399 7.21 -0.67 -0.77
N MET A 400 8.38 -0.33 -1.35
CA MET A 400 8.82 -0.87 -2.64
C MET A 400 9.05 -2.39 -2.65
N ARG A 401 9.26 -3.02 -1.49
CA ARG A 401 9.43 -4.48 -1.39
C ARG A 401 8.10 -5.23 -1.31
N GLN A 402 7.00 -4.54 -1.03
CA GLN A 402 5.70 -5.16 -0.81
C GLN A 402 4.98 -5.50 -2.12
N PRO A 403 4.21 -6.61 -2.16
CA PRO A 403 3.51 -7.03 -3.36
C PRO A 403 2.27 -6.18 -3.69
N PRO A 404 1.91 -6.02 -4.97
CA PRO A 404 0.70 -5.32 -5.41
C PRO A 404 -0.53 -6.25 -5.42
N TYR A 405 -0.64 -7.17 -4.45
CA TYR A 405 -1.78 -8.10 -4.34
C TYR A 405 -2.24 -8.31 -2.89
N LEU A 406 -3.48 -8.76 -2.73
CA LEU A 406 -3.99 -9.27 -1.46
C LEU A 406 -3.55 -10.72 -1.27
N CYS A 407 -3.07 -11.06 -0.08
CA CYS A 407 -2.89 -12.46 0.29
C CYS A 407 -4.27 -13.15 0.49
N PRO A 408 -4.35 -14.48 0.43
CA PRO A 408 -5.57 -15.26 0.66
C PRO A 408 -6.43 -14.84 1.86
N VAL A 409 -5.84 -14.36 2.95
CA VAL A 409 -6.60 -13.87 4.13
C VAL A 409 -7.33 -12.57 3.80
N CYS A 410 -6.64 -11.58 3.23
CA CYS A 410 -7.25 -10.29 2.88
C CYS A 410 -8.16 -10.40 1.66
N GLU A 411 -7.81 -11.25 0.69
CA GLU A 411 -8.64 -11.54 -0.48
C GLU A 411 -9.98 -12.17 -0.05
N ALA A 412 -9.99 -13.09 0.91
CA ALA A 412 -11.25 -13.66 1.42
C ALA A 412 -12.19 -12.61 2.03
N LYS A 413 -11.64 -11.61 2.73
CA LYS A 413 -12.41 -10.50 3.30
C LYS A 413 -13.01 -9.61 2.20
N VAL A 414 -12.21 -9.20 1.22
CA VAL A 414 -12.69 -8.36 0.11
C VAL A 414 -13.69 -9.12 -0.75
N ALA A 415 -13.42 -10.38 -1.09
CA ALA A 415 -14.35 -11.24 -1.83
C ALA A 415 -15.71 -11.33 -1.11
N TRP A 416 -15.69 -11.48 0.23
CA TRP A 416 -16.91 -11.49 1.01
C TRP A 416 -17.66 -10.17 0.98
N ALA A 417 -16.96 -9.04 1.15
CA ALA A 417 -17.56 -7.71 1.11
C ALA A 417 -18.28 -7.47 -0.23
N VAL A 418 -17.64 -7.83 -1.34
CA VAL A 418 -18.15 -7.54 -2.69
C VAL A 418 -19.29 -8.49 -3.09
N VAL A 419 -19.15 -9.78 -2.82
CA VAL A 419 -19.99 -10.81 -3.45
C VAL A 419 -21.03 -11.37 -2.49
N ALA A 420 -20.66 -11.47 -1.23
CA ALA A 420 -21.31 -12.39 -0.31
C ALA A 420 -22.09 -11.65 0.78
N GLU A 421 -21.78 -10.39 1.07
CA GLU A 421 -22.51 -9.63 2.07
C GLU A 421 -23.97 -9.38 1.64
N PRO A 422 -24.97 -9.70 2.48
CA PRO A 422 -26.35 -9.40 2.17
C PRO A 422 -26.54 -7.90 1.92
N GLN A 423 -26.96 -7.55 0.70
CA GLN A 423 -27.18 -6.17 0.24
C GLN A 423 -28.40 -5.49 0.90
N THR A 424 -28.93 -6.06 1.99
CA THR A 424 -30.07 -5.54 2.74
C THR A 424 -29.57 -4.52 3.75
N GLY A 425 -29.88 -3.23 3.51
CA GLY A 425 -29.56 -2.15 4.43
C GLY A 425 -30.08 -2.39 5.85
N GLY A 426 -29.25 -2.05 6.84
CA GLY A 426 -29.66 -1.84 8.23
C GLY A 426 -29.94 -3.11 9.04
N ARG A 427 -29.04 -3.42 9.98
CA ARG A 427 -29.31 -4.00 11.32
C ARG A 427 -30.56 -4.91 11.43
N ALA A 428 -30.68 -5.93 10.60
CA ALA A 428 -31.71 -6.96 10.75
C ALA A 428 -31.13 -8.14 11.52
N LYS A 429 -31.43 -8.13 12.83
CA LYS A 429 -31.37 -9.23 13.81
C LYS A 429 -30.91 -10.60 13.28
N ARG A 430 -29.80 -11.08 13.84
CA ARG A 430 -29.58 -12.51 14.10
C ARG A 430 -30.68 -13.01 15.05
N ALA A 431 -31.82 -13.38 14.50
CA ALA A 431 -32.90 -14.08 15.19
C ALA A 431 -33.68 -14.92 14.17
N ALA A 432 -32.97 -15.78 13.45
CA ALA A 432 -33.59 -16.78 12.56
C ALA A 432 -32.81 -18.10 12.53
N ASP A 433 -32.03 -18.40 13.58
CA ASP A 433 -31.26 -19.65 13.70
C ASP A 433 -32.05 -20.76 14.43
N GLN A 434 -33.39 -20.70 14.37
CA GLN A 434 -34.27 -21.69 15.02
C GLN A 434 -35.46 -22.11 14.16
N THR A 435 -35.25 -22.39 12.87
CA THR A 435 -36.14 -23.30 12.12
C THR A 435 -35.38 -23.86 10.93
N ARG A 436 -34.48 -24.81 11.19
CA ARG A 436 -33.83 -25.60 10.14
C ARG A 436 -34.71 -26.80 9.82
N GLU A 437 -35.76 -26.58 9.03
CA GLU A 437 -36.43 -27.68 8.33
C GLU A 437 -35.47 -28.22 7.25
N LYS A 438 -35.19 -29.51 7.34
CA LYS A 438 -34.31 -30.24 6.43
C LYS A 438 -35.03 -30.45 5.11
N ASN A 439 -34.77 -29.60 4.13
CA ASN A 439 -35.09 -29.89 2.74
C ASN A 439 -33.82 -30.40 2.03
N TRP A 440 -33.92 -31.55 1.35
CA TRP A 440 -32.80 -32.35 0.83
C TRP A 440 -32.43 -32.05 -0.64
N ASP A 441 -32.79 -30.87 -1.17
CA ASP A 441 -32.30 -30.44 -2.49
C ASP A 441 -30.93 -29.77 -2.35
N ALA A 442 -29.87 -30.59 -2.34
CA ALA A 442 -28.55 -30.21 -1.83
C ALA A 442 -27.60 -29.61 -2.89
N ARG A 443 -27.76 -28.30 -3.13
CA ARG A 443 -26.65 -27.36 -2.89
C ARG A 443 -27.15 -26.39 -1.84
N THR A 444 -26.55 -26.44 -0.65
CA THR A 444 -26.87 -25.52 0.43
C THR A 444 -26.59 -24.08 -0.03
N GLU A 445 -27.26 -23.08 0.55
CA GLU A 445 -26.97 -21.67 0.23
C GLU A 445 -25.48 -21.33 0.49
N ASP A 446 -24.85 -22.03 1.42
CA ASP A 446 -23.41 -21.96 1.68
C ASP A 446 -22.59 -22.45 0.46
N ASP A 447 -22.97 -23.58 -0.15
CA ASP A 447 -22.31 -24.09 -1.37
C ASP A 447 -22.41 -23.10 -2.55
N LYS A 448 -23.57 -22.44 -2.70
CA LYS A 448 -23.76 -21.42 -3.75
C LYS A 448 -22.86 -20.22 -3.52
N ARG A 449 -22.73 -19.79 -2.26
CA ARG A 449 -21.89 -18.66 -1.87
C ARG A 449 -20.41 -18.95 -2.08
N GLU A 450 -19.96 -20.14 -1.71
CA GLU A 450 -18.59 -20.58 -1.96
C GLU A 450 -18.26 -20.58 -3.46
N MET A 451 -19.17 -21.09 -4.31
CA MET A 451 -19.00 -21.03 -5.76
C MET A 451 -18.89 -19.59 -6.28
N GLN A 452 -19.67 -18.65 -5.75
CA GLN A 452 -19.59 -17.23 -6.13
C GLN A 452 -18.25 -16.60 -5.72
N LEU A 453 -17.74 -16.93 -4.53
CA LEU A 453 -16.44 -16.45 -4.05
C LEU A 453 -15.30 -16.97 -4.93
N VAL A 454 -15.31 -18.26 -5.27
CA VAL A 454 -14.30 -18.87 -6.17
C VAL A 454 -14.35 -18.21 -7.55
N LYS A 455 -15.56 -18.02 -8.10
CA LYS A 455 -15.76 -17.35 -9.39
C LYS A 455 -15.20 -15.93 -9.36
N TRP A 456 -15.54 -15.14 -8.34
CA TRP A 456 -15.09 -13.76 -8.21
C TRP A 456 -13.57 -13.65 -8.13
N LYS A 457 -12.91 -14.53 -7.36
CA LYS A 457 -11.44 -14.54 -7.29
C LYS A 457 -10.81 -14.73 -8.66
N LYS A 458 -11.30 -15.69 -9.44
CA LYS A 458 -10.83 -15.94 -10.80
C LYS A 458 -11.05 -14.73 -11.72
N GLU A 459 -12.25 -14.14 -11.68
CA GLU A 459 -12.59 -12.98 -12.50
C GLU A 459 -11.77 -11.74 -12.12
N ARG A 460 -11.52 -11.51 -10.83
CA ARG A 460 -10.64 -10.45 -10.33
C ARG A 460 -9.22 -10.59 -10.87
N TRP A 461 -8.63 -11.80 -10.79
CA TRP A 461 -7.29 -12.02 -11.34
C TRP A 461 -7.25 -11.83 -12.86
N GLY A 462 -8.30 -12.23 -13.59
CA GLY A 462 -8.43 -11.96 -15.02
C GLY A 462 -8.57 -10.48 -15.35
N ALA A 463 -9.25 -9.69 -14.51
CA ALA A 463 -9.31 -8.24 -14.65
C ALA A 463 -7.95 -7.57 -14.44
N ILE A 464 -7.18 -8.04 -13.45
CA ILE A 464 -5.80 -7.58 -13.21
C ILE A 464 -4.89 -7.91 -14.39
N GLU A 465 -4.99 -9.13 -14.95
CA GLU A 465 -4.26 -9.54 -16.15
C GLU A 465 -4.59 -8.61 -17.33
N THR A 466 -5.88 -8.40 -17.62
CA THR A 466 -6.36 -7.51 -18.69
C THR A 466 -5.83 -6.07 -18.53
N PHE A 467 -5.82 -5.53 -17.31
CA PHE A 467 -5.24 -4.21 -17.05
C PHE A 467 -3.74 -4.18 -17.32
N CYS A 468 -2.99 -5.16 -16.81
CA CYS A 468 -1.53 -5.19 -16.95
C CYS A 468 -1.08 -5.34 -18.42
N GLU A 469 -1.84 -6.06 -19.25
CA GLU A 469 -1.61 -6.19 -20.69
C GLU A 469 -1.67 -4.83 -21.42
N GLN A 470 -2.46 -3.88 -20.93
CA GLN A 470 -2.65 -2.57 -21.54
C GLN A 470 -1.56 -1.56 -21.17
N VAL A 471 -1.00 -1.66 -19.96
CA VAL A 471 -0.06 -0.66 -19.41
C VAL A 471 1.40 -1.08 -19.59
N SER A 472 1.70 -2.39 -19.65
CA SER A 472 3.05 -2.96 -19.84
C SER A 472 4.12 -2.36 -18.89
N GLY A 473 5.42 -2.57 -19.15
CA GLY A 473 6.51 -2.00 -18.36
C GLY A 473 6.51 -2.45 -16.89
N ALA A 474 6.37 -1.51 -15.95
CA ALA A 474 6.41 -1.76 -14.51
C ALA A 474 5.35 -2.76 -14.01
N PHE A 475 4.28 -3.01 -14.78
CA PHE A 475 3.22 -3.96 -14.45
C PHE A 475 3.48 -5.38 -14.95
N ALA A 476 4.51 -5.61 -15.79
CA ALA A 476 4.82 -6.95 -16.31
C ALA A 476 5.06 -8.02 -15.21
N PRO A 477 5.68 -7.71 -14.06
CA PRO A 477 5.78 -8.68 -12.96
C PRO A 477 4.42 -9.07 -12.37
N LEU A 478 3.49 -8.11 -12.28
CA LEU A 478 2.12 -8.37 -11.81
C LEU A 478 1.35 -9.19 -12.84
N LEU A 479 1.52 -8.93 -14.13
CA LEU A 479 0.96 -9.76 -15.21
C LEU A 479 1.42 -11.21 -15.08
N ALA A 480 2.74 -11.43 -15.02
CA ALA A 480 3.31 -12.76 -14.91
C ALA A 480 2.87 -13.48 -13.61
N TRP A 481 2.73 -12.74 -12.51
CA TRP A 481 2.16 -13.25 -11.26
C TRP A 481 0.70 -13.67 -11.44
N SER A 482 -0.17 -12.80 -11.97
CA SER A 482 -1.60 -13.07 -12.12
C SER A 482 -1.87 -14.24 -13.06
N THR A 483 -1.15 -14.33 -14.19
CA THR A 483 -1.26 -15.46 -15.12
C THR A 483 -0.88 -16.78 -14.45
N ALA A 484 0.15 -16.78 -13.58
CA ALA A 484 0.58 -17.96 -12.84
C ALA A 484 -0.39 -18.37 -11.72
N ILE A 485 -1.11 -17.41 -11.13
CA ILE A 485 -2.19 -17.66 -10.19
C ILE A 485 -3.42 -18.24 -10.91
N LEU A 486 -3.76 -17.73 -12.10
CA LEU A 486 -4.91 -18.23 -12.89
C LEU A 486 -4.71 -19.62 -13.49
N ALA A 487 -3.46 -19.99 -13.75
CA ALA A 487 -3.10 -21.33 -14.21
C ALA A 487 -3.08 -22.39 -13.10
N ALA A 488 -3.23 -21.96 -11.83
CA ALA A 488 -3.35 -22.81 -10.65
C ALA A 488 -4.70 -23.53 -10.59
#